data_AF-A0A7C7MEL2-F1
#
_entry.id   AF-A0A7C7MEL2-F1
#
_cell.length_a   1.000
_cell.length_b   1.000
_cell.length_c   1.000
_cell.angle_alpha   90.00
_cell.angle_beta   90.00
_cell.angle_gamma   90.00
#
_symmetry.space_group_name_H-M   'P 1'
#
loop_
_entity.id
_entity.type
_entity.pdbx_description
1 polymer ?
#
loop_
_entity_poly.entity_id
_entity_poly.type
_entity_poly.pdbx_seq_one_letter_code
_entity_poly.pdbx_strand_id
1 'polypeptide(L)'
;MIGEENNTRLQKKRDSSLNSKTITWPALASLTLSACGGGGGGGPRVQPPPANRAPVAEADKTLTMDEDATNTALEIATPTDADGNSLTITVTAVPSGGTLATADGTAVTT
;
A
#
# COMPACT_ATOMS: atom_id res chain seq x y z
N MET A 1 9.92 23.61 79.88
CA MET A 1 10.84 23.75 78.74
C MET A 1 10.52 22.66 77.73
N ILE A 2 10.07 23.09 76.53
CA ILE A 2 10.22 22.50 75.17
C ILE A 2 10.18 20.98 75.03
N GLY A 3 9.42 20.35 74.15
CA GLY A 3 8.61 20.69 72.97
C GLY A 3 7.96 19.35 72.55
N GLU A 4 7.27 19.14 71.45
CA GLU A 4 6.92 19.89 70.26
C GLU A 4 5.76 19.06 69.67
N GLU A 5 4.80 19.77 69.08
CA GLU A 5 3.66 19.17 68.37
C GLU A 5 4.21 18.34 67.18
N ASN A 6 3.45 17.48 66.53
CA ASN A 6 2.81 17.84 65.26
C ASN A 6 2.36 16.55 64.56
N ASN A 7 1.24 16.68 63.86
CA ASN A 7 0.85 15.96 62.64
C ASN A 7 -0.19 14.81 62.69
N THR A 8 -1.41 15.23 63.00
CA THR A 8 -2.59 15.09 62.11
C THR A 8 -2.87 13.79 61.34
N ARG A 9 -4.12 13.35 61.61
CA ARG A 9 -5.11 12.80 60.66
C ARG A 9 -4.94 11.34 60.28
N LEU A 10 -5.41 10.51 61.22
CA LEU A 10 -6.34 9.44 60.89
C LEU A 10 -7.49 9.96 60.00
N GLN A 11 -7.87 9.12 59.03
CA GLN A 11 -9.19 8.94 58.40
C GLN A 11 -9.15 9.06 56.86
N LYS A 12 -8.75 7.94 56.25
CA LYS A 12 -9.33 7.35 55.04
C LYS A 12 -10.70 7.94 54.66
N LYS A 13 -10.76 8.74 53.60
CA LYS A 13 -11.95 8.89 52.75
C LYS A 13 -11.53 8.95 51.29
N ARG A 14 -11.73 7.82 50.60
CA ARG A 14 -11.83 7.78 49.15
C ARG A 14 -13.20 8.36 48.80
N ASP A 15 -13.32 9.68 48.75
CA ASP A 15 -14.51 10.34 48.23
C ASP A 15 -14.28 10.61 46.74
N SER A 16 -14.22 9.53 45.95
CA SER A 16 -14.34 9.59 44.50
C SER A 16 -15.80 9.87 44.15
N SER A 17 -16.26 11.09 44.39
CA SER A 17 -17.55 11.59 43.97
C SER A 17 -17.34 12.90 43.22
N LEU A 18 -16.97 12.79 41.95
CA LEU A 18 -17.15 13.90 41.02
C LEU A 18 -18.66 14.07 40.83
N ASN A 19 -19.21 15.17 41.33
CA ASN A 19 -20.63 15.51 41.23
C ASN A 19 -21.08 15.47 39.76
N SER A 20 -21.89 14.48 39.41
CA SER A 20 -22.31 14.14 38.04
C SER A 20 -23.28 15.13 37.39
N LYS A 21 -23.53 16.30 38.00
CA LYS A 21 -24.51 17.29 37.54
C LYS A 21 -23.90 18.54 36.88
N THR A 22 -22.60 18.55 36.61
CA THR A 22 -21.94 19.69 35.93
C THR A 22 -20.78 19.22 35.06
N ILE A 23 -21.00 18.18 34.26
CA ILE A 23 -20.12 17.89 33.12
C ILE A 23 -20.69 18.69 31.94
N THR A 24 -20.35 19.96 31.88
CA THR A 24 -20.61 20.77 30.69
C THR A 24 -19.83 20.17 29.53
N TRP A 25 -20.54 19.89 28.44
CA TRP A 25 -20.04 19.36 27.18
C TRP A 25 -19.22 20.41 26.40
N PRO A 26 -17.97 20.68 26.80
CA PRO A 26 -16.90 20.64 25.80
C PRO A 26 -15.64 19.90 26.30
N ALA A 27 -15.73 19.10 27.37
CA ALA A 27 -14.60 18.31 27.86
C ALA A 27 -14.21 17.12 26.96
N LEU A 28 -14.75 17.03 25.74
CA LEU A 28 -14.49 15.94 24.78
C LEU A 28 -13.45 16.28 23.71
N ALA A 29 -12.75 17.41 23.80
CA ALA A 29 -11.72 17.79 22.83
C ALA A 29 -10.38 18.06 23.53
N SER A 30 -9.76 17.00 24.04
CA SER A 30 -8.31 17.01 24.29
C SER A 30 -7.74 15.64 24.00
N LEU A 31 -7.50 15.38 22.70
CA LEU A 31 -6.61 14.29 22.29
C LEU A 31 -5.18 14.83 22.36
N THR A 32 -4.60 14.87 23.56
CA THR A 32 -3.17 15.16 23.71
C THR A 32 -2.37 13.91 23.38
N LEU A 33 -1.75 13.88 22.20
CA LEU A 33 -0.72 12.90 21.88
C LEU A 33 0.57 13.29 22.63
N SER A 34 0.70 12.86 23.89
CA SER A 34 1.95 12.99 24.62
C SER A 34 2.94 11.94 24.11
N ALA A 35 3.77 12.30 23.14
CA ALA A 35 4.98 11.54 22.82
C ALA A 35 5.95 11.70 24.01
N CYS A 36 5.87 10.77 24.97
CA CYS A 36 6.84 10.68 26.05
C CYS A 36 8.17 10.22 25.43
N GLY A 37 9.07 11.18 25.17
CA GLY A 37 10.45 10.94 24.77
C GLY A 37 11.25 10.34 25.94
N GLY A 38 11.03 9.06 26.22
CA GLY A 38 11.88 8.22 27.05
C GLY A 38 12.60 7.21 26.16
N GLY A 39 13.92 7.34 26.05
CA GLY A 39 14.77 6.58 25.14
C GLY A 39 14.67 5.05 25.31
N GLY A 40 14.62 4.36 24.17
CA GLY A 40 14.60 2.91 24.11
C GLY A 40 14.36 2.37 22.70
N GLY A 41 15.31 2.61 21.79
CA GLY A 41 15.65 1.71 20.68
C GLY A 41 14.57 1.25 19.68
N GLY A 42 13.41 1.90 19.59
CA GLY A 42 12.38 1.60 18.60
C GLY A 42 12.42 2.58 17.43
N GLY A 43 13.56 2.67 16.72
CA GLY A 43 13.58 3.36 15.43
C GLY A 43 12.50 2.73 14.53
N PRO A 44 11.90 3.49 13.58
CA PRO A 44 10.96 2.89 12.65
C PRO A 44 11.65 1.67 12.03
N ARG A 45 11.04 0.49 12.21
CA ARG A 45 11.43 -0.71 11.50
C ARG A 45 11.25 -0.40 10.02
N VAL A 46 12.32 0.08 9.37
CA VAL A 46 12.35 0.22 7.92
C VAL A 46 12.46 -1.20 7.41
N GLN A 47 11.30 -1.85 7.26
CA GLN A 47 11.21 -3.06 6.47
C GLN A 47 11.67 -2.65 5.08
N PRO A 48 12.70 -3.29 4.50
CA PRO A 48 13.03 -3.02 3.11
C PRO A 48 11.77 -3.25 2.27
N PRO A 49 11.50 -2.41 1.27
CA PRO A 49 10.40 -2.64 0.36
C PRO A 49 10.52 -4.06 -0.23
N PRO A 50 9.39 -4.67 -0.62
CA PRO A 50 9.43 -5.92 -1.37
C PRO A 50 10.43 -5.84 -2.52
N ALA A 51 11.12 -6.94 -2.79
CA ALA A 51 12.04 -6.99 -3.92
C ALA A 51 11.28 -6.67 -5.22
N ASN A 52 11.84 -5.77 -6.02
CA ASN A 52 11.31 -5.45 -7.35
C ASN A 52 11.32 -6.70 -8.23
N ARG A 53 10.21 -6.98 -8.91
CA ARG A 53 10.06 -8.10 -9.83
C ARG A 53 10.14 -7.59 -11.26
N ALA A 54 10.74 -8.38 -12.13
CA ALA A 54 10.75 -8.09 -13.55
C ALA A 54 9.34 -8.30 -14.15
N PRO A 55 8.99 -7.57 -15.20
CA PRO A 55 7.77 -7.85 -15.96
C PRO A 55 7.82 -9.25 -16.57
N VAL A 56 6.65 -9.87 -16.67
CA VAL A 56 6.47 -11.21 -17.22
C VAL A 56 5.65 -11.11 -18.50
N ALA A 57 6.27 -11.48 -19.62
CA ALA A 57 5.62 -11.64 -20.91
C ALA A 57 5.24 -13.11 -21.15
N GLU A 58 4.35 -13.36 -22.11
CA GLU A 58 4.14 -14.72 -22.59
C GLU A 58 5.38 -15.27 -23.30
N ALA A 59 5.47 -16.60 -23.34
CA ALA A 59 6.48 -17.29 -24.10
C ALA A 59 6.26 -17.13 -25.61
N ASP A 60 7.33 -17.34 -26.38
CA ASP A 60 7.29 -17.27 -27.83
C ASP A 60 6.27 -18.24 -28.42
N LYS A 61 5.54 -17.80 -29.44
CA LYS A 61 4.57 -18.60 -30.18
C LYS A 61 4.97 -18.70 -31.64
N THR A 62 4.73 -19.87 -32.21
CA THR A 62 4.88 -20.10 -33.66
C THR A 62 3.51 -20.45 -34.20
N LEU A 63 3.06 -19.68 -35.19
CA LEU A 63 1.84 -19.95 -35.93
C LEU A 63 2.19 -20.22 -37.38
N THR A 64 1.52 -21.21 -37.96
CA THR A 64 1.61 -21.55 -39.39
C THR A 64 0.24 -21.33 -40.01
N MET A 65 0.22 -20.76 -41.21
CA MET A 65 -1.00 -20.47 -41.95
C MET A 65 -0.78 -20.79 -43.42
N ASP A 66 -1.81 -21.28 -44.08
CA ASP A 66 -1.80 -21.45 -45.54
C ASP A 66 -1.93 -20.08 -46.23
N GLU A 67 -1.54 -20.01 -47.49
CA GLU A 67 -1.92 -18.86 -48.33
C GLU A 67 -3.44 -18.67 -48.36
N ASP A 68 -3.87 -17.41 -48.46
CA ASP A 68 -5.28 -17.02 -48.53
C ASP A 68 -6.14 -17.44 -47.32
N ALA A 69 -5.50 -17.83 -46.21
CA ALA A 69 -6.19 -18.11 -44.95
C ALA A 69 -6.85 -16.84 -44.37
N THR A 70 -7.97 -17.05 -43.66
CA THR A 70 -8.61 -15.98 -42.90
C THR A 70 -7.76 -15.54 -41.71
N ASN A 71 -8.00 -14.34 -41.18
CA ASN A 71 -7.33 -13.82 -39.99
C ASN A 71 -7.35 -14.84 -38.83
N THR A 72 -6.17 -15.12 -38.29
CA THR A 72 -6.00 -15.97 -37.10
C THR A 72 -5.44 -15.15 -35.96
N ALA A 73 -6.02 -15.33 -34.78
CA ALA A 73 -5.54 -14.67 -33.57
C ALA A 73 -4.17 -15.23 -33.19
N LEU A 74 -3.22 -14.35 -32.85
CA LEU A 74 -1.91 -14.77 -32.36
C LEU A 74 -1.96 -15.34 -30.93
N GLU A 75 -3.07 -15.11 -30.23
CA GLU A 75 -3.31 -15.54 -28.84
C GLU A 75 -2.17 -15.17 -27.88
N ILE A 76 -1.54 -14.00 -28.09
CA ILE A 76 -0.50 -13.47 -27.20
C ILE A 76 -1.19 -12.73 -26.05
N ALA A 77 -1.02 -13.22 -24.83
CA ALA A 77 -1.57 -12.59 -23.64
C ALA A 77 -0.81 -11.31 -23.29
N THR A 78 -1.51 -10.37 -22.67
CA THR A 78 -0.94 -9.10 -22.22
C THR A 78 0.14 -9.35 -21.16
N PRO A 79 1.34 -8.75 -21.30
CA PRO A 79 2.38 -8.86 -20.29
C PRO A 79 1.91 -8.26 -18.97
N THR A 80 2.42 -8.79 -17.86
CA THR A 80 2.03 -8.38 -16.51
C THR A 80 3.25 -7.95 -15.71
N ASP A 81 3.04 -6.99 -14.81
CA ASP A 81 4.03 -6.56 -13.83
C ASP A 81 3.41 -6.66 -12.44
N ALA A 82 4.02 -7.47 -11.59
CA ALA A 82 3.45 -7.75 -10.28
C ALA A 82 3.58 -6.59 -9.29
N ASP A 83 4.39 -5.59 -9.62
CA ASP A 83 4.59 -4.35 -8.85
C ASP A 83 3.75 -3.19 -9.41
N GLY A 84 2.96 -3.43 -10.47
CA GLY A 84 2.05 -2.46 -11.07
C GLY A 84 2.75 -1.36 -11.85
N ASN A 85 4.00 -1.58 -12.28
CA ASN A 85 4.72 -0.62 -13.10
C ASN A 85 4.12 -0.54 -14.51
N SER A 86 4.12 0.65 -15.10
CA SER A 86 3.70 0.84 -16.50
C SER A 86 4.63 0.08 -17.44
N LEU A 87 4.05 -0.63 -18.40
CA LEU A 87 4.80 -1.42 -19.38
C LEU A 87 4.79 -0.76 -20.75
N THR A 88 5.93 -0.86 -21.43
CA THR A 88 6.09 -0.45 -22.83
C THR A 88 6.38 -1.68 -23.67
N ILE A 89 5.65 -1.84 -24.76
CA ILE A 89 5.81 -2.94 -25.71
C ILE A 89 6.36 -2.38 -27.01
N THR A 90 7.43 -2.98 -27.52
CA THR A 90 8.06 -2.57 -28.78
C THR A 90 7.97 -3.72 -29.78
N VAL A 91 7.45 -3.43 -30.97
CA VAL A 91 7.43 -4.36 -32.10
C VAL A 91 8.66 -4.06 -32.97
N THR A 92 9.53 -5.05 -33.14
CA THR A 92 10.79 -4.89 -33.88
C THR A 92 10.73 -5.43 -35.31
N ALA A 93 9.77 -6.32 -35.59
CA ALA A 93 9.54 -6.91 -36.89
C ALA A 93 8.07 -7.27 -37.07
N VAL A 94 7.57 -7.16 -38.30
CA VAL A 94 6.29 -7.76 -38.74
C VAL A 94 6.54 -8.60 -40.00
N PRO A 95 5.75 -9.67 -40.25
CA PRO A 95 5.89 -10.47 -41.46
C PRO A 95 5.64 -9.63 -42.73
N SER A 96 6.42 -9.86 -43.79
CA SER A 96 6.29 -9.13 -45.06
C SER A 96 5.13 -9.60 -45.95
N GLY A 97 4.69 -10.85 -45.77
CA GLY A 97 3.61 -11.46 -46.55
C GLY A 97 2.21 -11.26 -45.96
N GLY A 98 2.05 -10.43 -44.93
CA GLY A 98 0.78 -10.27 -44.23
C GLY A 98 0.69 -8.97 -43.45
N THR A 99 -0.43 -8.79 -42.75
CA THR A 99 -0.65 -7.67 -41.84
C THR A 99 -0.89 -8.18 -40.44
N LEU A 100 -0.38 -7.46 -39.45
CA LEU A 100 -0.72 -7.69 -38.05
C LEU A 100 -1.62 -6.55 -37.59
N ALA A 101 -2.58 -6.87 -36.73
CA ALA A 101 -3.43 -5.88 -36.10
C ALA A 101 -3.53 -6.18 -34.60
N THR A 102 -3.68 -5.12 -33.81
CA THR A 102 -4.04 -5.25 -32.39
C THR A 102 -5.46 -5.82 -32.25
N ALA A 103 -5.83 -6.22 -31.04
CA ALA A 103 -7.19 -6.69 -30.75
C ALA A 103 -8.28 -5.67 -31.11
N ASP A 104 -7.95 -4.37 -31.10
CA ASP A 104 -8.84 -3.27 -31.49
C ASP A 104 -8.84 -2.98 -33.00
N GLY A 105 -8.16 -3.80 -33.81
CA GLY A 105 -8.10 -3.67 -35.26
C GLY A 105 -7.10 -2.64 -35.78
N THR A 106 -6.24 -2.08 -34.92
CA THR A 106 -5.21 -1.12 -35.35
C THR A 106 -4.06 -1.87 -36.01
N ALA A 107 -3.70 -1.50 -37.24
CA ALA A 107 -2.59 -2.11 -37.95
C ALA A 107 -1.26 -1.87 -37.21
N VAL A 108 -0.47 -2.92 -37.07
CA VAL A 108 0.86 -2.91 -36.46
C VAL A 108 1.90 -2.83 -37.56
N THR A 109 2.74 -1.79 -37.50
CA THR A 109 3.86 -1.57 -38.41
C THR A 109 5.11 -1.28 -37.60
N THR A 110 6.28 -1.65 -38.12
CA THR A 110 7.59 -1.28 -37.57
C THR A 110 8.10 0.02 -38.12
#